data_AF-A0A1J4JBN9-F1
#
_entry.id   AF-A0A1J4JBN9-F1
#
_cell.length_a   1.000
_cell.length_b   1.000
_cell.length_c   1.000
_cell.angle_alpha   90.00
_cell.angle_beta   90.00
_cell.angle_gamma   90.00
#
_symmetry.space_group_name_H-M   'P 1'
#
loop_
_entity.id
_entity.type
_entity.pdbx_description
1 polymer ?
#
loop_
_entity_poly.entity_id
_entity_poly.type
_entity_poly.pdbx_seq_one_letter_code
_entity_poly.pdbx_strand_id
1 'polypeptide(L)'
;MVNCSFTYLKGDVVPRDEEIALKYAKMAADSGSDCSMFNYTIILSEIDKEMNQAEIMKYLKQAMDLGNYRAMAAYAENLYKMDKEKNFKEAFKLSKGLMGFIYMDIYCLLIKNTSKYEERNKIYKRICKYGICSCFEVLW
;
A
#
# COMPACT_ATOMS: atom_id res chain seq x y z
N MET A 1 -12.48 5.38 -16.03
CA MET A 1 -11.14 5.43 -16.65
C MET A 1 -10.17 4.41 -16.05
N VAL A 2 -10.12 4.23 -14.72
CA VAL A 2 -9.24 3.23 -14.08
C VAL A 2 -9.43 1.80 -14.59
N ASN A 3 -10.66 1.38 -14.91
CA ASN A 3 -10.88 0.02 -15.44
C ASN A 3 -10.21 -0.19 -16.82
N CYS A 4 -10.14 0.86 -17.64
CA CYS A 4 -9.50 0.79 -18.96
C CYS A 4 -7.98 0.63 -18.84
N SER A 5 -7.34 1.28 -17.87
CA SER A 5 -5.90 1.12 -17.68
C SER A 5 -5.53 -0.31 -17.28
N PHE A 6 -6.33 -0.96 -16.43
CA PHE A 6 -6.11 -2.37 -16.08
C PHE A 6 -6.38 -3.33 -17.24
N THR A 7 -7.32 -3.03 -18.15
CA THR A 7 -7.54 -3.90 -19.32
C THR A 7 -6.36 -3.89 -20.28
N TYR A 8 -5.74 -2.72 -20.51
CA TYR A 8 -4.53 -2.62 -21.34
C TYR A 8 -3.31 -3.29 -20.68
N LEU A 9 -3.26 -3.36 -19.36
CA LEU A 9 -2.16 -4.02 -18.66
C LEU A 9 -2.29 -5.55 -18.65
N LYS A 10 -3.52 -6.07 -18.47
CA LYS A 10 -3.78 -7.51 -18.45
C LYS A 10 -3.73 -8.16 -19.83
N GLY A 11 -4.13 -7.44 -20.87
CA GLY A 11 -4.14 -7.97 -22.23
C GLY A 11 -5.35 -8.87 -22.55
N ASP A 12 -6.35 -8.95 -21.67
CA ASP A 12 -7.43 -9.96 -21.76
C ASP A 12 -8.40 -9.73 -22.93
N VAL A 13 -8.71 -8.45 -23.21
CA VAL A 13 -9.70 -8.03 -24.23
C VAL A 13 -9.06 -7.15 -25.30
N VAL A 14 -7.92 -6.55 -24.98
CA VAL A 14 -7.12 -5.66 -25.86
C VAL A 14 -5.66 -6.09 -25.78
N PRO A 15 -4.83 -5.88 -26.81
CA PRO A 15 -3.40 -6.16 -26.73
C PRO A 15 -2.77 -5.45 -25.52
N ARG A 16 -1.83 -6.13 -24.86
CA ARG A 16 -1.10 -5.54 -23.73
C ARG A 16 -0.33 -4.31 -24.22
N ASP A 17 -0.62 -3.18 -23.60
CA ASP A 17 0.04 -1.90 -23.90
C ASP A 17 0.25 -1.11 -22.59
N GLU A 18 1.48 -1.15 -22.11
CA GLU A 18 1.89 -0.54 -20.86
C GLU A 18 1.90 0.99 -20.93
N GLU A 19 2.20 1.54 -22.11
CA GLU A 19 2.24 2.99 -22.34
C GLU A 19 0.83 3.57 -22.28
N ILE A 20 -0.12 2.90 -22.94
CA ILE A 20 -1.53 3.29 -22.91
C ILE A 20 -2.13 3.09 -21.50
N ALA A 21 -1.79 1.98 -20.82
CA ALA A 21 -2.23 1.73 -19.45
C ALA A 21 -1.76 2.85 -18.49
N LEU A 22 -0.48 3.24 -18.57
CA LEU A 22 0.08 4.33 -17.78
C LEU A 22 -0.58 5.66 -18.08
N LYS A 23 -0.78 5.97 -19.36
CA LYS A 23 -1.40 7.24 -19.78
C LYS A 23 -2.79 7.41 -19.19
N TYR A 24 -3.65 6.40 -19.30
CA TYR A 24 -5.01 6.48 -18.76
C TYR A 24 -5.03 6.48 -17.22
N ALA A 25 -4.14 5.71 -16.59
CA ALA A 25 -4.03 5.69 -15.14
C ALA A 25 -3.54 7.03 -14.58
N LYS A 26 -2.57 7.66 -15.24
CA LYS A 26 -2.05 8.98 -14.89
C LYS A 26 -3.11 10.06 -15.06
N MET A 27 -3.84 10.07 -16.17
CA MET A 27 -4.98 10.98 -16.36
C MET A 27 -6.03 10.84 -15.24
N ALA A 28 -6.28 9.61 -14.78
CA ALA A 28 -7.16 9.39 -13.65
C ALA A 28 -6.55 9.89 -12.32
N ALA A 29 -5.27 9.69 -12.08
CA ALA A 29 -4.57 10.21 -10.90
C ALA A 29 -4.54 11.76 -10.87
N ASP A 30 -4.29 12.38 -12.02
CA ASP A 30 -4.26 13.83 -12.20
C ASP A 30 -5.64 14.48 -11.99
N SER A 31 -6.73 13.70 -12.03
CA SER A 31 -8.07 14.17 -11.67
C SER A 31 -8.24 14.46 -10.17
N GLY A 32 -7.23 14.17 -9.34
CA GLY A 32 -7.22 14.49 -7.91
C GLY A 32 -7.88 13.44 -7.01
N SER A 33 -8.36 12.33 -7.57
CA SER A 33 -8.92 11.23 -6.78
C SER A 33 -7.82 10.42 -6.11
N ASP A 34 -7.88 10.34 -4.79
CA ASP A 34 -6.99 9.57 -3.93
C ASP A 34 -6.92 8.07 -4.34
N CYS A 35 -8.06 7.49 -4.69
CA CYS A 35 -8.18 6.13 -5.20
C CYS A 35 -7.49 5.96 -6.56
N SER A 36 -7.60 6.97 -7.43
CA SER A 36 -6.96 6.94 -8.75
C SER A 36 -5.44 7.10 -8.65
N MET A 37 -4.96 7.96 -7.75
CA MET A 37 -3.54 8.07 -7.41
C MET A 37 -2.99 6.74 -6.89
N PHE A 38 -3.72 6.06 -5.99
CA PHE A 38 -3.31 4.73 -5.52
C PHE A 38 -3.29 3.70 -6.66
N ASN A 39 -4.31 3.65 -7.51
CA ASN A 39 -4.33 2.70 -8.64
C ASN A 39 -3.21 2.97 -9.65
N TYR A 40 -2.84 4.23 -9.88
CA TYR A 40 -1.69 4.57 -10.71
C TYR A 40 -0.38 4.00 -10.14
N THR A 41 -0.20 4.04 -8.81
CA THR A 41 0.98 3.45 -8.16
C THR A 41 1.03 1.92 -8.29
N ILE A 42 -0.13 1.25 -8.33
CA ILE A 42 -0.22 -0.19 -8.61
C ILE A 42 0.27 -0.48 -10.03
N ILE A 43 -0.23 0.26 -11.02
CA ILE A 43 0.13 0.07 -12.43
C ILE A 43 1.62 0.33 -12.65
N LEU A 44 2.18 1.39 -12.06
CA LEU A 44 3.62 1.65 -12.09
C LEU A 44 4.43 0.50 -11.48
N SER A 45 3.93 -0.10 -10.40
CA SER A 45 4.58 -1.23 -9.72
C SER A 45 4.52 -2.53 -10.54
N GLU A 46 3.46 -2.72 -11.34
CA GLU A 46 3.27 -3.89 -12.20
C GLU A 46 4.10 -3.83 -13.49
N ILE A 47 4.42 -2.63 -13.98
CA ILE A 47 5.26 -2.44 -15.17
C ILE A 47 6.74 -2.57 -14.80
N ASP A 48 7.24 -1.67 -13.95
CA ASP A 48 8.60 -1.74 -13.44
C ASP A 48 8.67 -0.95 -12.13
N LYS A 49 8.73 -1.69 -11.03
CA LYS A 49 8.77 -1.11 -9.69
C LYS A 49 10.10 -0.40 -9.40
N GLU A 50 11.22 -0.91 -9.90
CA GLU A 50 12.55 -0.39 -9.56
C GLU A 50 12.79 0.92 -10.30
N MET A 51 12.45 0.97 -11.58
CA MET A 51 12.59 2.19 -12.38
C MET A 51 11.65 3.31 -11.90
N ASN A 52 10.44 2.95 -11.44
CA ASN A 52 9.40 3.92 -11.08
C ASN A 52 9.28 4.20 -9.57
N GLN A 53 10.23 3.74 -8.75
CA GLN A 53 10.12 3.79 -7.29
C GLN A 53 9.91 5.22 -6.75
N ALA A 54 10.60 6.21 -7.32
CA ALA A 54 10.46 7.60 -6.92
C ALA A 54 9.07 8.18 -7.23
N GLU A 55 8.49 7.81 -8.38
CA GLU A 55 7.17 8.27 -8.79
C GLU A 55 6.07 7.57 -7.96
N ILE A 56 6.20 6.26 -7.73
CA ILE A 56 5.32 5.49 -6.83
C ILE A 56 5.26 6.17 -5.45
N MET A 57 6.41 6.49 -4.86
CA MET A 57 6.49 7.13 -3.54
C MET A 57 5.82 8.52 -3.52
N LYS A 58 5.96 9.29 -4.60
CA LYS A 58 5.33 10.62 -4.73
C LYS A 58 3.80 10.52 -4.73
N TYR A 59 3.23 9.66 -5.57
CA TYR A 59 1.76 9.52 -5.67
C TYR A 59 1.15 8.84 -4.44
N LEU A 60 1.86 7.88 -3.83
CA LEU A 60 1.44 7.29 -2.55
C LEU A 60 1.36 8.34 -1.45
N LYS A 61 2.33 9.26 -1.40
CA LYS A 61 2.30 10.38 -0.44
C LYS A 61 1.13 11.33 -0.70
N GLN A 62 0.87 11.69 -1.94
CA GLN A 62 -0.28 12.54 -2.29
C GLN A 62 -1.62 11.89 -1.93
N ALA A 63 -1.79 10.60 -2.23
CA ALA A 63 -2.99 9.86 -1.87
C ALA A 63 -3.14 9.75 -0.34
N MET A 64 -2.04 9.56 0.39
CA MET A 64 -2.01 9.56 1.86
C MET A 64 -2.38 10.93 2.45
N ASP A 65 -1.90 12.03 1.86
CA ASP A 65 -2.25 13.40 2.29
C ASP A 65 -3.75 13.69 2.11
N LEU A 66 -4.42 12.99 1.16
CA LEU A 66 -5.87 13.01 0.96
C LEU A 66 -6.63 12.03 1.88
N GLY A 67 -5.96 11.32 2.77
CA GLY A 67 -6.56 10.40 3.73
C GLY A 67 -6.72 8.96 3.23
N ASN A 68 -6.10 8.59 2.10
CA ASN A 68 -6.17 7.22 1.60
C ASN A 68 -5.29 6.27 2.43
N TYR A 69 -5.95 5.48 3.26
CA TYR A 69 -5.29 4.54 4.15
C TYR A 69 -4.56 3.40 3.42
N ARG A 70 -5.02 3.01 2.22
CA ARG A 70 -4.35 1.99 1.39
C ARG A 70 -3.03 2.52 0.83
N ALA A 71 -3.00 3.80 0.42
CA ALA A 71 -1.77 4.45 0.00
C ALA A 71 -0.78 4.59 1.16
N MET A 72 -1.24 4.93 2.35
CA MET A 72 -0.42 4.98 3.56
C MET A 72 0.21 3.61 3.89
N ALA A 73 -0.54 2.52 3.75
CA ALA A 73 -0.06 1.15 3.89
C ALA A 73 1.07 0.82 2.91
N ALA A 74 0.82 1.09 1.62
CA ALA A 74 1.80 0.82 0.56
C ALA A 74 3.03 1.72 0.67
N TYR A 75 2.89 2.96 1.16
CA TYR A 75 4.00 3.86 1.41
C TYR A 75 4.90 3.34 2.54
N ALA A 76 4.29 2.89 3.65
CA ALA A 76 5.00 2.29 4.77
C ALA A 76 5.77 1.02 4.35
N GLU A 77 5.18 0.18 3.50
CA GLU A 77 5.85 -1.02 2.97
C GLU A 77 7.04 -0.67 2.05
N ASN A 78 6.88 0.29 1.15
CA ASN A 78 7.94 0.72 0.24
C ASN A 78 9.11 1.38 0.99
N LEU A 79 8.81 2.23 1.97
CA LEU A 79 9.80 2.80 2.89
C LEU A 79 10.62 1.71 3.59
N TYR A 80 9.93 0.69 4.10
CA TYR A 80 10.59 -0.43 4.78
C TYR A 80 11.51 -1.24 3.85
N LYS A 81 11.12 -1.42 2.58
CA LYS A 81 11.95 -2.11 1.56
C LYS A 81 13.23 -1.34 1.22
N MET A 82 13.21 -0.01 1.27
CA MET A 82 14.39 0.84 0.97
C MET A 82 15.43 0.82 2.09
N ASP A 83 15.00 0.94 3.36
CA ASP A 83 15.91 0.96 4.51
C ASP A 83 15.18 0.49 5.78
N LYS A 84 15.48 -0.73 6.23
CA LYS A 84 14.68 -1.46 7.23
C LYS A 84 14.65 -0.80 8.60
N GLU A 85 15.78 -0.28 9.09
CA GLU A 85 15.88 0.21 10.47
C GLU A 85 15.44 1.67 10.62
N LYS A 86 15.86 2.53 9.70
CA LYS A 86 15.55 3.96 9.74
C LYS A 86 14.07 4.21 9.47
N ASN A 87 13.52 3.51 8.47
CA ASN A 87 12.18 3.79 7.99
C ASN A 87 11.09 3.05 8.77
N PHE A 88 11.44 2.06 9.61
CA PHE A 88 10.49 1.41 10.51
C PHE A 88 9.85 2.39 11.50
N LYS A 89 10.62 3.34 12.05
CA LYS A 89 10.10 4.35 12.97
C LYS A 89 9.08 5.27 12.31
N GLU A 90 9.35 5.65 11.06
CA GLU A 90 8.47 6.51 10.27
C GLU A 90 7.20 5.77 9.84
N ALA A 91 7.35 4.56 9.30
CA ALA A 91 6.24 3.65 8.98
C ALA A 91 5.35 3.36 10.20
N PHE A 92 5.95 3.19 11.38
CA PHE A 92 5.23 3.01 12.64
C PHE A 92 4.46 4.25 13.09
N LYS A 93 5.06 5.43 12.94
CA LYS A 93 4.37 6.70 13.25
C LYS A 93 3.17 6.91 12.34
N LEU A 94 3.33 6.60 11.06
CA LEU A 94 2.27 6.66 10.06
C LEU A 94 1.15 5.68 10.39
N SER A 95 1.46 4.42 10.70
CA SER A 95 0.43 3.43 11.01
C SER A 95 -0.41 3.80 12.24
N LYS A 96 0.19 4.38 13.29
CA LYS A 96 -0.51 4.80 14.51
C LYS A 96 -1.63 5.81 14.28
N GLY A 97 -1.59 6.58 13.18
CA GLY A 97 -2.62 7.53 12.80
C GLY A 97 -3.86 6.91 12.13
N LEU A 98 -3.84 5.61 11.84
CA LEU A 98 -4.90 4.92 11.11
C LEU A 98 -5.98 4.35 12.03
N MET A 99 -7.18 4.18 11.47
CA MET A 99 -8.31 3.48 12.11
C MET A 99 -7.82 2.13 12.67
N GLY A 100 -8.26 1.76 13.87
CA GLY A 100 -7.64 0.71 14.68
C GLY A 100 -7.44 -0.64 13.99
N PHE A 101 -8.28 -1.01 13.02
CA PHE A 101 -8.12 -2.23 12.22
C PHE A 101 -7.03 -2.10 11.13
N ILE A 102 -6.99 -0.99 10.40
CA ILE A 102 -5.96 -0.73 9.37
C ILE A 102 -4.57 -0.59 10.00
N TYR A 103 -4.48 0.07 11.16
CA TYR A 103 -3.25 0.13 11.94
C TYR A 103 -2.66 -1.27 12.17
N MET A 104 -3.51 -2.25 12.47
CA MET A 104 -3.10 -3.62 12.79
C MET A 104 -2.58 -4.38 11.60
N ASP A 105 -3.27 -4.32 10.46
CA ASP A 105 -2.84 -5.00 9.23
C ASP A 105 -1.45 -4.50 8.80
N ILE A 106 -1.26 -3.19 8.83
CA ILE A 106 0.02 -2.56 8.46
C ILE A 106 1.10 -2.86 9.49
N TYR A 107 0.78 -2.77 10.79
CA TYR A 107 1.73 -3.09 11.85
C TYR A 107 2.17 -4.56 11.81
N CYS A 108 1.24 -5.48 11.50
CA CYS A 108 1.54 -6.90 11.34
C CYS A 108 2.41 -7.16 10.11
N LEU A 109 2.14 -6.50 8.97
CA LEU A 109 2.98 -6.59 7.77
C LEU A 109 4.39 -6.04 8.01
N LEU A 110 4.50 -4.89 8.70
CA LEU A 110 5.79 -4.31 9.08
C LEU A 110 6.57 -5.25 10.00
N ILE A 111 5.93 -5.89 10.98
CA ILE A 111 6.65 -6.78 11.90
C ILE A 111 6.92 -8.17 11.32
N LYS A 112 6.05 -8.73 10.48
CA LYS A 112 6.28 -10.05 9.86
C LYS A 112 7.61 -10.10 9.10
N ASN A 113 8.05 -8.96 8.56
CA ASN A 113 9.31 -8.82 7.84
C ASN A 113 10.50 -8.36 8.71
N THR A 114 10.30 -8.18 10.03
CA THR A 114 11.34 -7.90 11.03
C THR A 114 11.48 -9.10 11.98
N SER A 115 12.66 -9.25 12.60
CA SER A 115 12.91 -10.28 13.62
C SER A 115 12.17 -10.03 14.96
N LYS A 116 11.25 -9.06 15.03
CA LYS A 116 10.55 -8.61 16.26
C LYS A 116 9.17 -9.26 16.44
N TYR A 117 9.06 -10.54 16.15
CA TYR A 117 7.82 -11.34 16.19
C TYR A 117 7.05 -11.22 17.53
N GLU A 118 7.76 -11.10 18.65
CA GLU A 118 7.15 -11.04 19.98
C GLU A 118 6.34 -9.75 20.25
N GLU A 119 6.80 -8.60 19.73
CA GLU A 119 6.09 -7.33 19.89
C GLU A 119 4.75 -7.34 19.13
N ARG A 120 4.72 -7.96 17.95
CA ARG A 120 3.48 -8.17 17.18
C ARG A 120 2.46 -8.94 18.00
N ASN A 121 2.85 -10.07 18.59
CA ASN A 121 1.94 -10.93 19.34
C ASN A 121 1.38 -10.24 20.60
N LYS A 122 2.18 -9.40 21.26
CA LYS A 122 1.70 -8.61 22.41
C LYS A 122 0.61 -7.63 22.00
N ILE A 123 0.77 -6.95 20.87
CA ILE A 123 -0.19 -5.97 20.36
C ILE A 123 -1.43 -6.66 19.79
N TYR A 124 -1.26 -7.78 19.08
CA TYR A 124 -2.36 -8.62 18.59
C TYR A 124 -3.24 -9.12 19.75
N LYS A 125 -2.62 -9.70 20.79
CA LYS A 125 -3.34 -10.16 22.00
C LYS A 125 -4.06 -9.02 22.71
N ARG A 126 -3.46 -7.83 22.79
CA ARG A 126 -4.07 -6.67 23.45
C ARG A 126 -5.33 -6.20 22.74
N ILE A 127 -5.39 -6.34 21.42
CA ILE A 127 -6.48 -5.84 20.57
C ILE A 127 -7.56 -6.89 20.33
N CYS A 128 -7.21 -8.18 20.23
CA CYS A 128 -8.20 -9.27 20.29
C CYS A 128 -9.02 -9.23 21.59
N LYS A 129 -8.42 -8.74 22.69
CA LYS A 129 -9.12 -8.53 23.96
C LYS A 129 -10.25 -7.49 23.89
N TYR A 130 -10.25 -6.60 22.90
CA TYR A 130 -11.31 -5.62 22.64
C TYR A 130 -12.38 -6.14 21.65
N GLY A 131 -12.29 -7.39 21.19
CA GLY A 131 -13.34 -8.03 20.36
C GLY A 131 -13.36 -7.60 18.88
N ILE A 132 -12.34 -6.90 18.39
CA ILE A 132 -12.34 -6.25 17.06
C ILE A 132 -11.70 -7.12 15.96
N CYS A 133 -11.36 -8.39 16.23
CA CYS A 133 -10.62 -9.22 15.26
C CYS A 133 -11.51 -10.30 14.63
N SER A 134 -11.89 -10.12 13.36
CA SER A 134 -12.56 -11.13 12.52
C SER A 134 -11.59 -12.01 11.72
N CYS A 135 -10.27 -11.80 11.83
CA CYS A 135 -9.25 -12.60 11.16
C CYS A 135 -8.60 -13.59 12.15
N PHE A 136 -9.32 -14.68 12.45
CA PHE A 136 -8.77 -15.83 13.17
C PHE A 136 -8.46 -17.02 12.24
N GLU A 137 -8.69 -16.90 10.95
CA GLU A 137 -8.35 -17.95 10.00
C GLU A 137 -6.98 -17.67 9.38
N VAL A 138 -6.16 -18.71 9.34
CA VAL A 138 -4.77 -18.76 8.85
C VAL A 138 -3.71 -18.33 9.88
N LEU A 139 -3.44 -19.23 10.82
CA LEU A 139 -2.08 -19.63 11.26
C LEU A 139 -2.23 -20.72 12.34
N TRP A 140 -2.49 -21.96 11.88
CA TRP A 140 -2.07 -23.18 12.57
C TRP A 140 -0.87 -23.74 11.81
#